data_AF-A0A8J2L582-F1
#
_entry.id   AF-A0A8J2L582-F1
#
_cell.length_a   1.000
_cell.length_b   1.000
_cell.length_c   1.000
_cell.angle_alpha   90.00
_cell.angle_beta   90.00
_cell.angle_gamma   90.00
#
_symmetry.space_group_name_H-M   'P 1'
#
loop_
_entity.id
_entity.type
_entity.pdbx_description
1 polymer ?
#
loop_
_entity_poly.entity_id
_entity_poly.type
_entity_poly.pdbx_seq_one_letter_code
_entity_poly.pdbx_strand_id
1 'polypeptide(L)'
;MIGPQQVSSFHAVILVLVSVTPTSWVCEGFKVAAPEFADPLKNISVSTGSNIELFCNVRHLGANRIMWMRKEDNKQALLAINALVITNNPRITVSL
;
A
#
# COMPACT_ATOMS: atom_id res chain seq x y z
N MET A 1 -57.47 -43.99 14.70
CA MET A 1 -57.08 -43.38 13.40
C MET A 1 -55.68 -43.84 13.06
N ILE A 2 -55.53 -44.62 11.97
CA ILE A 2 -54.44 -44.59 10.97
C ILE A 2 -52.99 -44.69 11.55
N GLY A 3 -52.24 -45.80 11.52
CA GLY A 3 -51.80 -46.61 10.36
C GLY A 3 -50.64 -45.91 9.59
N PRO A 4 -49.65 -46.59 8.97
CA PRO A 4 -48.91 -47.81 9.32
C PRO A 4 -47.39 -47.55 9.51
N GLN A 5 -46.65 -48.54 10.03
CA GLN A 5 -45.20 -48.62 9.76
C GLN A 5 -44.98 -48.78 8.25
N GLN A 6 -44.06 -48.03 7.66
CA GLN A 6 -43.49 -48.35 6.35
C GLN A 6 -41.98 -48.26 6.37
N VAL A 7 -41.44 -49.33 5.80
CA VAL A 7 -40.07 -49.81 5.79
C VAL A 7 -39.27 -49.07 4.73
N SER A 8 -37.98 -48.91 5.02
CA SER A 8 -36.84 -48.61 4.15
C SER A 8 -37.08 -48.67 2.64
N SER A 9 -36.69 -47.60 1.93
CA SER A 9 -36.36 -47.66 0.51
C SER A 9 -35.11 -46.83 0.25
N PHE A 10 -33.96 -47.50 0.21
CA PHE A 10 -32.67 -46.96 -0.23
C PHE A 10 -32.75 -46.64 -1.74
N HIS A 11 -33.21 -45.45 -2.10
CA HIS A 11 -32.90 -44.91 -3.41
C HIS A 11 -31.56 -44.18 -3.30
N ALA A 12 -30.52 -44.84 -3.83
CA ALA A 12 -29.24 -44.20 -4.12
C ALA A 12 -29.46 -43.16 -5.24
N VAL A 13 -29.95 -41.98 -4.88
CA VAL A 13 -29.93 -40.83 -5.77
C VAL A 13 -28.48 -40.37 -5.83
N ILE A 14 -27.81 -40.71 -6.93
CA ILE A 14 -26.47 -40.20 -7.25
C ILE A 14 -26.59 -38.68 -7.33
N LEU A 15 -26.18 -37.99 -6.25
CA LEU A 15 -25.88 -36.56 -6.27
C LEU A 15 -24.66 -36.39 -7.18
N VAL A 16 -24.89 -36.27 -8.49
CA VAL A 16 -23.92 -35.63 -9.38
C VAL A 16 -23.92 -34.15 -8.96
N LEU A 17 -23.13 -33.83 -7.93
CA LEU A 17 -22.67 -32.47 -7.72
C LEU A 17 -21.80 -32.17 -8.94
N VAL A 18 -22.40 -31.63 -10.00
CA VAL A 18 -21.64 -30.82 -10.94
C VAL A 18 -21.15 -29.66 -10.09
N SER A 19 -19.96 -29.80 -9.52
CA SER A 19 -19.22 -28.64 -9.06
C SER A 19 -18.92 -27.86 -10.33
N VAL A 20 -19.85 -26.97 -10.69
CA VAL A 20 -19.47 -25.73 -11.33
C VAL A 20 -18.59 -25.07 -10.28
N THR A 21 -17.33 -25.47 -10.24
CA THR A 21 -16.32 -24.54 -9.79
C THR A 21 -16.51 -23.41 -10.78
N PRO A 22 -16.92 -22.20 -10.36
CA PRO A 22 -16.48 -21.09 -11.15
C PRO A 22 -14.98 -21.33 -11.24
N THR A 23 -14.45 -21.63 -12.42
CA THR A 23 -13.07 -21.24 -12.69
C THR A 23 -13.11 -19.73 -12.62
N SER A 24 -13.20 -19.19 -11.40
CA SER A 24 -12.62 -17.92 -11.07
C SER A 24 -11.18 -18.15 -11.44
N TRP A 25 -10.85 -17.74 -12.67
CA TRP A 25 -9.50 -17.37 -12.99
C TRP A 25 -9.16 -16.37 -11.90
N VAL A 26 -8.48 -16.85 -10.87
CA VAL A 26 -7.71 -15.95 -10.04
C VAL A 26 -6.67 -15.47 -11.04
N CYS A 27 -6.94 -14.31 -11.64
CA CYS A 27 -5.86 -13.53 -12.20
C CYS A 27 -4.93 -13.36 -11.00
N GLU A 28 -3.83 -14.10 -10.98
CA GLU A 28 -2.72 -13.86 -10.07
C GLU A 28 -2.23 -12.45 -10.41
N GLY A 29 -2.90 -11.46 -9.84
CA GLY A 29 -2.67 -10.06 -10.14
C GLY A 29 -1.22 -9.77 -9.79
N PHE A 30 -0.51 -9.09 -10.69
CA PHE A 30 0.81 -8.58 -10.42
C PHE A 30 0.78 -7.79 -9.11
N LYS A 31 1.40 -8.35 -8.05
CA LYS A 31 1.53 -7.67 -6.76
C LYS A 31 2.53 -6.54 -6.93
N VAL A 32 2.03 -5.33 -7.19
CA VAL A 32 2.85 -4.12 -7.16
C VAL A 32 3.32 -3.93 -5.72
N ALA A 33 4.62 -4.06 -5.48
CA ALA A 33 5.20 -3.80 -4.17
C ALA A 33 4.94 -2.33 -3.76
N ALA A 34 4.57 -2.12 -2.50
CA ALA A 34 4.37 -0.78 -1.96
C ALA A 34 5.71 -0.05 -1.83
N PRO A 35 5.74 1.29 -2.00
CA PRO A 35 6.96 2.06 -1.83
C PRO A 35 7.44 1.99 -0.39
N GLU A 36 8.75 1.80 -0.23
CA GLU A 36 9.39 1.71 1.08
C GLU A 36 10.69 2.52 1.10
N PHE A 37 11.04 3.05 2.26
CA PHE A 37 12.35 3.66 2.45
C PHE A 37 13.41 2.56 2.45
N ALA A 38 14.36 2.64 1.51
CA ALA A 38 15.49 1.72 1.43
C ALA A 38 16.39 1.83 2.66
N ASP A 39 16.50 3.05 3.18
CA ASP A 39 17.33 3.44 4.32
C ASP A 39 16.55 4.44 5.19
N PRO A 40 16.69 4.39 6.53
CA PRO A 40 16.04 5.34 7.42
C PRO A 40 16.59 6.76 7.22
N LEU A 41 15.72 7.78 7.33
CA LEU A 41 16.15 9.18 7.31
C LEU A 41 17.07 9.45 8.50
N LYS A 42 18.25 10.02 8.22
CA LYS A 42 19.23 10.37 9.24
C LYS A 42 18.82 11.65 9.97
N ASN A 43 18.83 11.62 11.29
CA ASN A 43 18.71 12.82 12.11
C ASN A 43 20.01 13.64 12.00
N ILE A 44 19.88 14.89 11.56
CA ILE A 44 21.00 15.81 11.41
C ILE A 44 20.72 17.05 12.26
N SER A 45 21.68 17.41 13.10
CA SER A 45 21.69 18.65 13.85
C SER A 45 22.90 19.47 13.44
N VAL A 46 22.67 20.74 13.14
CA VAL A 46 23.72 21.67 12.72
C VAL A 46 23.57 22.99 13.45
N SER A 47 24.66 23.75 13.50
CA SER A 47 24.64 25.14 13.93
C SER A 47 23.79 26.02 13.01
N THR A 48 23.22 27.08 13.56
CA THR A 48 22.51 28.09 12.79
C THR A 48 23.42 28.68 11.69
N GLY A 49 22.88 28.81 10.48
CA GLY A 49 23.60 29.35 9.33
C GLY A 49 24.35 28.30 8.50
N SER A 50 24.46 27.06 8.99
CA SER A 50 25.02 25.95 8.21
C SER A 50 24.08 25.50 7.10
N ASN A 51 24.64 25.04 5.98
CA ASN A 51 23.89 24.35 4.94
C ASN A 51 23.83 22.84 5.26
N ILE A 52 22.69 22.21 4.96
CA ILE A 52 22.51 20.76 5.14
C ILE A 52 21.77 20.15 3.95
N GLU A 53 22.01 18.88 3.74
CA GLU A 53 21.32 18.07 2.75
C GLU A 53 20.66 16.88 3.44
N LEU A 54 19.38 16.69 3.18
CA LEU A 54 18.60 15.54 3.62
C LEU A 54 18.33 14.65 2.41
N PHE A 55 18.56 13.36 2.57
CA PHE A 55 18.39 12.38 1.50
C PHE A 55 17.35 11.34 1.89
N CYS A 56 16.68 10.81 0.87
CA CYS A 56 15.68 9.77 1.01
C CYS A 56 15.83 8.80 -0.16
N ASN A 57 16.12 7.54 0.16
CA ASN A 57 16.22 6.47 -0.83
C ASN A 57 14.94 5.63 -0.75
N VAL A 58 14.24 5.44 -1.88
CA VAL A 58 12.94 4.78 -1.92
C VAL A 58 12.97 3.62 -2.91
N ARG A 59 12.55 2.43 -2.47
CA ARG A 59 12.32 1.26 -3.31
C ARG A 59 10.86 1.18 -3.72
N HIS A 60 10.60 0.54 -4.85
CA HIS A 60 9.25 0.30 -5.35
C HIS A 60 8.39 1.58 -5.48
N LEU A 61 9.01 2.72 -5.85
CA LEU A 61 8.29 4.00 -5.98
C LEU A 61 7.12 3.87 -6.96
N GLY A 62 7.31 3.16 -8.08
CA GLY A 62 6.27 2.92 -9.07
C GLY A 62 5.68 4.23 -9.58
N ALA A 63 4.35 4.35 -9.54
CA ALA A 63 3.64 5.58 -9.91
C ALA A 63 3.45 6.57 -8.74
N ASN A 64 3.99 6.26 -7.55
CA ASN A 64 3.90 7.14 -6.40
C ASN A 64 4.89 8.31 -6.51
N ARG A 65 4.70 9.32 -5.67
CA ARG A 65 5.53 10.54 -5.64
C ARG A 65 6.15 10.72 -4.27
N ILE A 66 7.35 11.29 -4.24
CA ILE A 66 8.07 11.63 -3.00
C ILE A 66 7.70 13.06 -2.62
N MET A 67 7.58 13.32 -1.33
CA MET A 67 7.16 14.62 -0.81
C MET A 67 7.98 15.00 0.43
N TRP A 68 8.53 16.22 0.42
CA TRP A 68 9.23 16.78 1.57
C TRP A 68 8.28 17.66 2.38
N MET A 69 8.23 17.44 3.70
CA MET A 69 7.36 18.19 4.60
C MET A 69 8.12 18.62 5.85
N ARG A 70 7.79 19.81 6.36
CA ARG A 70 8.20 20.26 7.68
C ARG A 70 7.09 19.95 8.68
N LYS A 71 7.44 19.28 9.78
CA LYS A 71 6.55 19.04 10.92
C LYS A 71 7.08 19.79 12.13
N GLU A 72 6.24 20.60 12.75
CA GLU A 72 6.53 21.37 13.96
C GLU A 72 5.32 21.26 14.89
N ASP A 73 5.50 20.60 16.05
CA ASP A 73 4.42 20.26 16.98
C ASP A 73 3.18 19.69 16.29
N ASN A 74 2.12 20.51 16.17
CA ASN A 74 0.83 20.19 15.58
C ASN A 74 0.63 20.75 14.16
N LYS A 75 1.67 21.33 13.56
CA LYS A 75 1.65 21.93 12.22
C LYS A 75 2.47 21.10 11.24
N GLN A 76 1.94 20.93 10.04
CA GLN A 76 2.62 20.27 8.93
C GLN A 76 2.57 21.19 7.72
N ALA A 77 3.71 21.40 7.07
CA ALA A 77 3.83 22.26 5.90
C ALA A 77 4.55 21.51 4.77
N LEU A 78 3.91 21.48 3.60
CA LEU A 78 4.47 20.92 2.39
C LEU A 78 5.61 21.81 1.85
N LEU A 79 6.79 21.23 1.63
CA LEU A 79 7.95 21.92 1.09
C LEU A 79 8.10 21.70 -0.42
N ALA A 80 8.02 20.44 -0.87
CA ALA A 80 8.22 20.05 -2.26
C ALA A 80 7.55 18.70 -2.58
N ILE A 81 7.21 18.47 -3.85
CA ILE A 81 6.74 17.19 -4.40
C ILE A 81 7.65 16.82 -5.58
N ASN A 82 8.31 15.66 -5.53
CA ASN A 82 9.38 15.28 -6.45
C ASN A 82 10.41 16.43 -6.58
N ALA A 83 10.72 16.91 -7.79
CA ALA A 83 11.60 18.05 -8.03
C ALA A 83 10.90 19.43 -7.99
N LEU A 84 9.58 19.48 -7.76
CA LEU A 84 8.83 20.73 -7.69
C LEU A 84 8.87 21.31 -6.28
N VAL A 85 9.51 22.46 -6.12
CA VAL A 85 9.50 23.24 -4.86
C VAL A 85 8.17 24.00 -4.75
N ILE A 86 7.45 23.79 -3.65
CA ILE A 86 6.15 24.43 -3.34
C ILE A 86 6.32 25.59 -2.36
N THR A 87 7.30 25.50 -1.46
CA THR A 87 7.58 26.54 -0.47
C THR A 87 8.15 27.80 -1.12
N ASN A 88 7.74 28.99 -0.65
CA ASN A 88 8.33 30.27 -1.04
C ASN A 88 9.63 30.61 -0.25
N ASN A 89 10.29 29.60 0.32
CA ASN A 89 11.53 29.81 1.05
C ASN A 89 12.72 29.57 0.11
N PRO A 90 13.47 30.62 -0.28
CA PRO A 90 14.56 30.50 -1.26
C PRO A 90 15.76 29.69 -0.74
N ARG A 91 15.79 29.33 0.55
CA ARG A 91 16.84 28.50 1.15
C ARG A 91 16.61 27.00 0.94
N ILE A 92 15.46 26.61 0.37
CA ILE A 92 15.10 25.21 0.16
C ILE A 92 15.17 24.91 -1.34
N THR A 93 16.03 23.98 -1.69
CA THR A 93 16.17 23.41 -3.03
C THR A 93 16.01 21.91 -2.97
N VAL A 94 15.47 21.30 -4.01
CA VAL A 94 15.30 19.84 -4.10
C VAL A 94 15.79 19.35 -5.46
N SER A 95 16.54 18.25 -5.43
CA SER A 95 16.99 17.50 -6.61
C SER A 95 16.62 16.03 -6.44
N LEU A 96 16.42 15.34 -7.56
CA LEU A 96 16.14 13.89 -7.64
C LEU A 96 17.42 13.12 -7.95
#